data_AF-A0A839ARF3-F1
#
_entry.id   AF-A0A839ARF3-F1
#
_cell.length_a   1.000
_cell.length_b   1.000
_cell.length_c   1.000
_cell.angle_alpha   90.00
_cell.angle_beta   90.00
_cell.angle_gamma   90.00
#
_symmetry.space_group_name_H-M   'P 1'
#
loop_
_entity.id
_entity.type
_entity.pdbx_description
1 polymer ?
#
loop_
_entity_poly.entity_id
_entity_poly.type
_entity_poly.pdbx_seq_one_letter_code
_entity_poly.pdbx_strand_id
1 'polypeptide(L)'
;MELTKEQIKRINDFLEGIGIEYIDIRFEMVDHIASEIENKVDNKNLFFENKRFQTPFIKYLLSQKATYLKNYKEQKKKSFWVNTQKIVIDMFQQAVKPLNLILIISFLTAVYYLEKFNIKYLDETIFVSFFCKFHVHSYKIQSI
;
A
#
# COMPACT_ATOMS: atom_id res chain seq x y z
N MET A 1 31.10 -17.23 1.77
CA MET A 1 30.99 -18.41 0.86
C MET A 1 29.51 -18.56 0.54
N GLU A 2 29.16 -18.76 -0.74
CA GLU A 2 27.76 -18.77 -1.19
C GLU A 2 27.04 -20.08 -0.85
N LEU A 3 25.71 -20.05 -0.84
CA LEU A 3 24.85 -21.23 -0.73
C LEU A 3 24.79 -21.99 -2.06
N THR A 4 24.66 -23.31 -1.95
CA THR A 4 24.45 -24.18 -3.13
C THR A 4 23.03 -24.03 -3.68
N LYS A 5 22.83 -24.41 -4.94
CA LYS A 5 21.51 -24.38 -5.59
C LYS A 5 20.50 -25.25 -4.85
N GLU A 6 20.93 -26.39 -4.31
CA GLU A 6 20.11 -27.29 -3.52
C GLU A 6 19.67 -26.65 -2.19
N GLN A 7 20.54 -25.89 -1.53
CA GLN A 7 20.23 -25.16 -0.31
C GLN A 7 19.26 -24.01 -0.57
N ILE A 8 19.45 -23.28 -1.66
CA ILE A 8 18.52 -22.22 -2.11
C ILE A 8 17.16 -22.80 -2.45
N LYS A 9 17.12 -23.91 -3.21
CA LYS A 9 15.88 -24.63 -3.52
C LYS A 9 15.15 -25.05 -2.25
N ARG A 10 15.88 -25.53 -1.24
CA ARG A 10 15.29 -25.93 0.04
C ARG A 10 14.70 -24.77 0.82
N ILE A 11 15.27 -23.57 0.75
CA ILE A 11 14.66 -22.35 1.30
C ILE A 11 13.36 -22.05 0.57
N ASN A 12 13.37 -22.05 -0.77
CA ASN A 12 12.18 -21.80 -1.58
C ASN A 12 11.05 -22.80 -1.29
N ASP A 13 11.36 -24.10 -1.32
CA ASP A 13 10.39 -25.19 -1.08
C ASP A 13 9.80 -25.09 0.34
N PHE A 14 10.60 -24.66 1.32
CA PHE A 14 10.12 -24.42 2.67
C PHE A 14 9.15 -23.23 2.74
N LEU A 15 9.49 -22.10 2.09
CA LEU A 15 8.65 -20.90 2.06
C LEU A 15 7.30 -21.18 1.37
N GLU A 16 7.35 -21.96 0.30
CA GLU A 16 6.15 -22.48 -0.37
C GLU A 16 5.33 -23.38 0.57
N GLY A 17 5.98 -24.32 1.26
CA GLY A 17 5.33 -25.23 2.20
C GLY A 17 4.65 -24.55 3.41
N ILE A 18 5.07 -23.34 3.79
CA ILE A 18 4.43 -22.54 4.85
C ILE A 18 3.38 -21.54 4.32
N GLY A 19 3.05 -21.58 3.02
CA GLY A 19 1.96 -20.80 2.43
C GLY A 19 2.35 -19.43 1.87
N ILE A 20 3.62 -19.19 1.54
CA ILE A 20 4.02 -17.99 0.80
C ILE A 20 3.84 -18.27 -0.70
N GLU A 21 2.68 -17.91 -1.24
CA GLU A 21 2.26 -18.28 -2.59
C GLU A 21 2.82 -17.37 -3.70
N TYR A 22 3.04 -16.09 -3.38
CA TYR A 22 3.47 -15.09 -4.35
C TYR A 22 4.96 -15.23 -4.68
N ILE A 23 5.25 -15.50 -5.97
CA ILE A 23 6.60 -15.84 -6.43
C ILE A 23 7.59 -14.69 -6.31
N ASP A 24 7.15 -13.45 -6.54
CA ASP A 24 7.92 -12.22 -6.37
C ASP A 24 8.35 -12.02 -4.91
N ILE A 25 7.42 -12.22 -3.98
CA ILE A 25 7.68 -12.18 -2.54
C ILE A 25 8.64 -13.30 -2.14
N ARG A 26 8.45 -14.53 -2.65
CA ARG A 26 9.36 -15.64 -2.37
C ARG A 26 10.77 -15.37 -2.87
N PHE A 27 10.95 -14.82 -4.06
CA PHE A 27 12.28 -14.50 -4.58
C PHE A 27 13.02 -13.49 -3.70
N GLU A 28 12.34 -12.41 -3.29
CA GLU A 28 12.93 -11.41 -2.37
C GLU A 28 13.28 -12.03 -1.01
N MET A 29 12.39 -12.86 -0.46
CA MET A 29 12.64 -13.54 0.81
C MET A 29 13.79 -14.54 0.70
N VAL A 30 13.86 -15.33 -0.37
CA VAL A 30 14.97 -16.27 -0.60
C VAL A 30 16.30 -15.52 -0.65
N ASP A 31 16.39 -14.41 -1.37
CA ASP A 31 17.61 -13.60 -1.49
C ASP A 31 18.08 -13.04 -0.14
N HIS A 32 17.17 -12.44 0.61
CA HIS A 32 17.47 -11.92 1.94
C HIS A 32 17.87 -13.03 2.92
N ILE A 33 17.15 -14.14 2.92
CA ILE A 33 17.41 -15.28 3.80
C ILE A 33 18.75 -15.93 3.45
N ALA A 34 19.04 -16.11 2.16
CA ALA A 34 20.30 -16.66 1.69
C ALA A 34 21.47 -15.80 2.16
N SER A 35 21.39 -14.49 1.92
CA SER A 35 22.38 -13.51 2.35
C SER A 35 22.62 -13.57 3.86
N GLU A 36 21.57 -13.67 4.67
CA GLU A 36 21.73 -13.73 6.13
C GLU A 36 22.32 -15.06 6.61
N ILE A 37 21.97 -16.19 6.01
CA ILE A 37 22.58 -17.50 6.33
C ILE A 37 24.07 -17.47 5.97
N GLU A 38 24.42 -16.93 4.81
CA GLU A 38 25.81 -16.83 4.37
C GLU A 38 26.68 -15.96 5.28
N ASN A 39 26.09 -14.95 5.90
CA ASN A 39 26.77 -14.01 6.80
C ASN A 39 26.81 -14.48 8.26
N LYS A 40 25.81 -15.24 8.73
CA LYS A 40 25.63 -15.55 10.16
C LYS A 40 25.83 -17.03 10.52
N VAL A 41 25.90 -17.94 9.54
CA VAL A 41 25.98 -19.38 9.80
C VAL A 41 27.34 -19.93 9.36
N ASP A 42 28.17 -20.30 10.35
CA ASP A 42 29.51 -20.82 10.11
C ASP A 42 29.50 -22.16 9.34
N ASN A 43 28.67 -23.11 9.80
CA ASN A 43 28.55 -24.43 9.17
C ASN A 43 27.20 -24.58 8.47
N LYS A 44 27.15 -24.15 7.21
CA LYS A 44 25.96 -24.23 6.37
C LYS A 44 25.49 -25.66 6.14
N ASN A 45 26.39 -26.61 5.90
CA ASN A 45 26.00 -28.00 5.65
C ASN A 45 25.27 -28.61 6.86
N LEU A 46 25.79 -28.36 8.06
CA LEU A 46 25.15 -28.76 9.31
C LEU A 46 23.79 -28.05 9.51
N PHE A 47 23.70 -26.76 9.15
CA PHE A 47 22.45 -26.00 9.23
C PHE A 47 21.35 -26.61 8.34
N PHE A 48 21.71 -27.11 7.15
CA PHE A 48 20.74 -27.74 6.24
C PHE A 48 20.45 -29.22 6.55
N GLU A 49 20.98 -29.85 7.61
CA GLU A 49 20.59 -31.22 7.94
C GLU A 49 19.09 -31.32 8.33
N ASN A 50 18.44 -32.46 8.02
CA ASN A 50 16.97 -32.69 8.03
C ASN A 50 16.20 -32.39 9.33
N LYS A 51 16.87 -31.95 10.40
CA LYS A 51 16.25 -31.50 11.66
C LYS A 51 16.77 -30.15 12.16
N ARG A 52 17.90 -29.67 11.62
CA ARG A 52 18.57 -28.43 12.06
C ARG A 52 18.21 -27.23 11.19
N PHE A 53 17.63 -27.44 10.02
CA PHE A 53 17.18 -26.33 9.18
C PHE A 53 15.90 -25.72 9.76
N GLN A 54 14.85 -26.51 9.91
CA GLN A 54 13.50 -26.03 10.18
C GLN A 54 13.37 -25.22 11.48
N THR A 55 13.87 -25.74 12.60
CA THR A 55 13.67 -25.10 13.92
C THR A 55 14.41 -23.76 14.07
N PRO A 56 15.72 -23.69 13.81
CA PRO A 56 16.47 -22.43 13.83
C PRO A 56 16.00 -21.46 12.75
N PHE A 57 15.60 -21.96 11.57
CA PHE A 57 15.10 -21.15 10.48
C PHE A 57 13.77 -20.47 10.82
N ILE A 58 12.80 -21.21 11.38
CA ILE A 58 11.54 -20.63 11.84
C ILE A 58 11.80 -19.59 12.95
N LYS A 59 12.67 -19.92 13.91
CA LYS A 59 13.04 -18.99 15.00
C LYS A 59 13.66 -17.70 14.44
N TYR A 60 14.53 -17.84 13.45
CA TYR A 60 15.15 -16.74 12.75
C TYR A 60 14.12 -15.88 11.98
N LEU A 61 13.25 -16.50 11.18
CA LEU A 61 12.17 -15.82 10.46
C LEU A 61 11.25 -15.04 11.41
N LEU A 62 10.86 -15.65 12.53
CA LEU A 62 10.04 -15.00 13.55
C LEU A 62 10.75 -13.81 14.19
N SER A 63 12.07 -13.92 14.43
CA SER A 63 12.86 -12.82 14.98
C SER A 63 12.94 -11.61 14.02
N GLN A 64 12.94 -11.87 12.71
CA GLN A 64 13.02 -10.83 11.69
C GLN A 64 11.66 -10.26 11.28
N LYS A 65 10.55 -10.96 11.59
CA LYS A 65 9.17 -10.55 11.24
C LYS A 65 8.85 -9.11 11.67
N ALA A 66 9.29 -8.70 12.86
CA ALA A 66 9.06 -7.36 13.37
C ALA A 66 9.76 -6.29 12.51
N THR A 67 10.99 -6.56 12.09
CA THR A 67 11.79 -5.68 11.22
C THR A 67 11.17 -5.58 9.83
N TYR A 68 10.76 -6.70 9.23
CA TYR A 68 10.08 -6.69 7.92
C TYR A 68 8.76 -5.92 7.97
N LEU A 69 7.94 -6.13 9.01
CA LEU A 69 6.69 -5.39 9.19
C LEU A 69 6.93 -3.89 9.38
N LYS A 70 7.99 -3.51 10.10
CA LYS A 70 8.38 -2.10 10.27
C LYS A 70 8.79 -1.48 8.94
N ASN A 71 9.72 -2.12 8.22
CA ASN A 71 10.20 -1.65 6.92
C ASN A 71 9.05 -1.55 5.90
N TYR A 72 8.16 -2.54 5.86
CA TYR A 72 6.97 -2.51 5.01
C TYR A 72 6.05 -1.32 5.34
N LYS A 73 5.78 -1.07 6.63
CA LYS A 73 4.97 0.08 7.07
C LYS A 73 5.62 1.41 6.68
N GLU A 74 6.93 1.53 6.83
CA GLU A 74 7.68 2.74 6.45
C GLU A 74 7.66 2.97 4.93
N GLN A 75 7.89 1.92 4.13
CA GLN A 75 7.81 1.99 2.68
C GLN A 75 6.39 2.34 2.20
N LYS A 76 5.37 1.71 2.77
CA LYS A 76 3.96 1.99 2.47
C LYS A 76 3.60 3.43 2.83
N LYS A 77 4.07 3.94 3.97
CA LYS A 77 3.89 5.35 4.36
C LYS A 77 4.55 6.29 3.35
N LYS A 78 5.78 6.02 2.93
CA LYS A 78 6.48 6.83 1.92
C LYS A 78 5.76 6.82 0.57
N SER A 79 5.39 5.64 0.09
CA SER A 79 4.62 5.47 -1.14
C SER A 79 3.28 6.20 -1.08
N PHE A 80 2.56 6.09 0.05
CA PHE A 80 1.32 6.82 0.29
C PHE A 80 1.51 8.33 0.21
N TRP A 81 2.57 8.89 0.83
CA TRP A 81 2.86 10.33 0.76
C TRP A 81 3.15 10.80 -0.66
N VAL A 82 3.98 10.08 -1.41
CA VAL A 82 4.31 10.41 -2.80
C VAL A 82 3.05 10.35 -3.68
N ASN A 83 2.25 9.29 -3.53
CA ASN A 83 1.02 9.13 -4.31
C ASN A 83 -0.02 10.21 -3.96
N THR A 84 -0.15 10.54 -2.66
CA THR A 84 -1.07 11.59 -2.19
C THR A 84 -0.65 12.96 -2.72
N GLN A 85 0.64 13.28 -2.69
CA GLN A 85 1.16 14.53 -3.27
C GLN A 85 0.85 14.62 -4.76
N LYS A 86 1.06 13.52 -5.51
CA LYS A 86 0.73 13.47 -6.93
C LYS A 86 -0.75 13.70 -7.19
N ILE A 87 -1.63 13.02 -6.44
CA ILE A 87 -3.08 13.20 -6.53
C ILE A 87 -3.47 14.66 -6.25
N VAL A 88 -2.92 15.28 -5.20
CA VAL A 88 -3.21 16.69 -4.85
C VAL A 88 -2.77 17.64 -5.97
N ILE A 89 -1.59 17.43 -6.54
CA ILE A 89 -1.08 18.22 -7.66
C ILE A 89 -1.98 18.05 -8.89
N ASP A 90 -2.34 16.82 -9.23
CA ASP A 90 -3.20 16.51 -10.38
C ASP A 90 -4.61 17.11 -10.19
N MET A 91 -5.16 17.06 -8.98
CA MET A 91 -6.43 17.72 -8.63
C MET A 91 -6.34 19.23 -8.78
N PHE A 92 -5.26 19.85 -8.30
CA PHE A 92 -5.05 21.29 -8.43
C PHE A 92 -4.93 21.71 -9.90
N GLN A 93 -4.15 20.97 -10.70
CA GLN A 93 -4.04 21.18 -12.14
C GLN A 93 -5.39 21.05 -12.85
N GLN A 94 -6.25 20.13 -12.41
CA GLN A 94 -7.61 20.03 -12.93
C GLN A 94 -8.48 21.20 -12.48
N ALA A 95 -8.38 21.67 -11.23
CA ALA A 95 -9.18 22.77 -10.70
C ALA A 95 -8.88 24.10 -11.41
N VAL A 96 -7.63 24.36 -11.79
CA VAL A 96 -7.22 25.58 -12.52
C VAL A 96 -7.55 25.56 -14.01
N LYS A 97 -8.13 24.48 -14.55
CA LYS A 97 -8.59 24.47 -15.94
C LYS A 97 -9.71 25.50 -16.13
N PRO A 98 -9.74 26.25 -17.24
CA PRO A 98 -10.65 27.38 -17.43
C PRO A 98 -12.13 26.98 -17.27
N LEU A 99 -12.52 25.81 -17.78
CA LEU A 99 -13.89 25.31 -17.65
C LEU A 99 -14.27 24.99 -16.19
N ASN A 100 -13.34 24.43 -15.42
CA ASN A 100 -13.55 24.11 -14.01
C ASN A 100 -13.54 25.37 -13.15
N LEU A 101 -12.69 26.36 -13.48
CA LEU A 101 -12.72 27.68 -12.83
C LEU A 101 -14.05 28.38 -13.03
N ILE A 102 -14.62 28.36 -14.25
CA ILE A 102 -15.96 28.92 -14.51
C ILE A 102 -17.01 28.22 -13.65
N LEU A 103 -16.97 26.90 -13.54
CA LEU A 103 -17.89 26.13 -12.69
C LEU A 103 -17.73 26.50 -11.20
N ILE A 104 -16.50 26.62 -10.71
CA ILE A 104 -16.22 27.01 -9.32
C ILE A 104 -16.72 28.43 -9.04
N ILE A 105 -16.43 29.38 -9.93
CA ILE A 105 -16.89 30.77 -9.81
C ILE A 105 -18.42 30.83 -9.86
N SER A 106 -19.04 30.12 -10.79
CA SER A 106 -20.51 30.03 -10.88
C SER A 106 -21.13 29.48 -9.60
N PHE A 107 -20.54 28.43 -9.02
CA PHE A 107 -20.97 27.84 -7.76
C PHE A 107 -20.83 28.82 -6.58
N LEU A 108 -19.67 29.46 -6.43
CA LEU A 108 -19.44 30.45 -5.38
C LEU A 108 -20.39 31.64 -5.50
N THR A 109 -20.63 32.10 -6.74
CA THR A 109 -21.57 33.18 -7.03
C THR A 109 -22.99 32.77 -6.64
N ALA A 110 -23.42 31.55 -6.97
CA ALA A 110 -24.73 31.03 -6.59
C ALA A 110 -24.90 30.97 -5.06
N VAL A 111 -23.90 30.47 -4.33
CA VAL A 111 -23.90 30.44 -2.85
C VAL A 111 -24.04 31.86 -2.28
N TYR A 112 -23.25 32.81 -2.77
CA TYR A 112 -23.31 34.22 -2.34
C TYR A 112 -24.70 34.85 -2.54
N TYR A 113 -25.34 34.61 -3.70
CA TYR A 113 -26.68 35.13 -3.95
C TYR A 113 -27.72 34.47 -3.05
N LEU A 114 -27.65 33.15 -2.86
CA LEU A 114 -28.59 32.44 -2.02
C LEU A 114 -28.51 32.89 -0.54
N GLU A 115 -27.30 33.19 -0.04
CA GLU A 115 -27.09 33.77 1.31
C GLU A 115 -27.75 35.15 1.44
N LYS A 116 -27.60 36.00 0.41
CA LYS A 116 -28.22 37.33 0.37
C LYS A 116 -29.75 37.31 0.36
N PHE A 117 -30.37 36.24 -0.16
CA PHE A 117 -31.82 36.05 -0.13
C PHE A 117 -32.35 35.61 1.25
N ASN A 118 -31.48 35.47 2.27
CA ASN A 118 -31.83 35.12 3.64
C ASN A 118 -32.69 33.85 3.71
N ILE A 119 -32.38 32.90 2.82
CA ILE A 119 -33.05 31.60 2.76
C ILE A 119 -32.69 30.89 4.05
N LYS A 120 -33.70 30.69 4.91
CA LYS A 120 -33.60 30.15 6.27
C LYS A 120 -32.91 28.78 6.39
N TYR A 121 -32.61 28.14 5.25
CA TYR A 121 -32.04 26.79 5.14
C TYR A 121 -30.92 26.68 4.10
N LEU A 122 -30.13 27.74 3.93
CA LEU A 122 -29.03 27.77 2.98
C LEU A 122 -28.02 26.63 3.20
N ASP A 123 -27.64 26.43 4.45
CA ASP A 123 -26.61 25.47 4.82
C ASP A 123 -27.11 24.03 4.60
N GLU A 124 -28.37 23.73 4.96
CA GLU A 124 -28.97 22.41 4.73
C GLU A 124 -29.17 22.13 3.23
N THR A 125 -29.54 23.13 2.43
CA THR A 125 -29.74 22.93 0.97
C THR A 125 -28.41 22.70 0.25
N ILE A 126 -27.34 23.42 0.61
CA ILE A 126 -25.99 23.16 0.08
C ILE A 126 -25.54 21.77 0.50
N PHE A 127 -25.72 21.40 1.77
CA PHE A 127 -25.33 20.09 2.30
C PHE A 127 -26.04 18.92 1.58
N VAL A 128 -27.36 19.01 1.42
CA VAL A 128 -28.16 17.99 0.70
C VAL A 128 -27.76 17.89 -0.77
N SER A 129 -27.52 19.03 -1.45
CA SER A 129 -27.12 19.01 -2.87
C SER A 129 -25.78 18.33 -3.10
N PHE A 130 -24.84 18.47 -2.16
CA PHE A 130 -23.53 17.84 -2.21
C PHE A 130 -23.65 16.32 -1.96
N PHE A 131 -24.44 15.92 -0.96
CA PHE A 131 -24.68 14.51 -0.64
C PHE A 131 -25.46 13.76 -1.71
N CYS A 132 -26.47 14.38 -2.33
CA CYS A 132 -27.22 13.76 -3.43
C CYS A 132 -26.32 13.49 -4.65
N LYS A 133 -25.42 14.42 -5.00
CA LYS A 133 -24.44 14.20 -6.07
C LYS A 133 -23.43 13.10 -5.72
N PHE A 134 -22.97 13.04 -4.47
CA PHE A 134 -22.05 12.00 -4.01
C PHE A 134 -22.72 10.61 -4.07
N HIS A 135 -23.98 10.50 -3.65
CA HIS A 135 -24.73 9.25 -3.66
C HIS A 135 -24.98 8.74 -5.10
N VAL A 136 -25.34 9.62 -6.02
CA VAL A 136 -25.51 9.29 -7.45
C VAL A 136 -24.18 8.84 -8.08
N HIS A 137 -23.06 9.48 -7.71
CA HIS A 137 -21.74 9.08 -8.21
C HIS A 137 -21.30 7.71 -7.65
N SER A 138 -21.59 7.40 -6.38
CA SER A 138 -21.28 6.10 -5.79
C SER A 138 -22.04 4.94 -6.43
N TYR A 139 -23.31 5.13 -6.82
CA TYR A 139 -24.06 4.10 -7.54
C TYR A 139 -23.51 3.82 -8.94
N LYS A 140 -22.99 4.85 -9.61
CA LYS A 140 -22.44 4.73 -10.97
C LYS A 140 -21.08 4.00 -11.00
N ILE A 141 -20.34 4.01 -9.89
CA ILE A 141 -19.07 3.29 -9.74
C ILE A 141 -19.29 1.80 -9.42
N GLN A 142 -20.42 1.43 -8.80
CA GLN A 142 -20.77 0.03 -8.50
C GLN A 142 -21.43 -0.73 -9.67
N SER A 143 -21.79 -0.05 -10.76
CA SER A 143 -22.43 -0.66 -11.94
C SER A 143 -21.48 -0.88 -13.13
N ILE A 144 -20.17 -0.89 -12.88
CA ILE A 144 -19.09 -1.22 -13.83
C ILE A 144 -18.32 -2.40 -13.24
#